data_AF-A0A423U685-F1
#
_entry.id   AF-A0A423U685-F1
#
_cell.length_a   1.000
_cell.length_b   1.000
_cell.length_c   1.000
_cell.angle_alpha   90.00
_cell.angle_beta   90.00
_cell.angle_gamma   90.00
#
_symmetry.space_group_name_H-M   'P 1'
#
loop_
_entity.id
_entity.type
_entity.pdbx_description
1 polymer ?
#
loop_
_entity_poly.entity_id
_entity_poly.type
_entity_poly.pdbx_seq_one_letter_code
_entity_poly.pdbx_strand_id
1 'polypeptide(L)'
;MRGTEDWLHIGSRVKDRYPDFGPNHQWKNGFDAIVRYYNASLPATNVKLSSPVCRILWDEKDDRVLVVTRKGDSYLAAHAVVTFSFGHLKERHTKIFEPPLPKSFTKYLGYADLGIADKVQLGWETPWWGDKPLSLDIIWTSRDIPQDRLWLYDIVNIESPHRAPNVLQVFLVGKDAVTMENLPEETVLEHMMYFLRRITRTEVPKPIFFHR
;
A
#
# COMPACT_ATOMS: atom_id res chain seq x y z
N MET A 1 1.31 -7.76 -12.05
CA MET A 1 0.66 -6.65 -12.77
C MET A 1 1.64 -5.49 -12.74
N ARG A 2 2.05 -4.93 -13.89
CA ARG A 2 2.90 -3.72 -13.88
C ARG A 2 1.99 -2.54 -13.53
N GLY A 3 2.29 -1.85 -12.45
CA GLY A 3 1.48 -0.72 -11.97
C GLY A 3 1.72 0.54 -12.80
N THR A 4 1.14 1.67 -12.39
CA THR A 4 1.52 2.97 -12.94
C THR A 4 2.89 3.36 -12.38
N GLU A 5 3.93 3.32 -13.23
CA GLU A 5 5.32 3.60 -12.84
C GLU A 5 5.78 5.06 -13.07
N ASP A 6 4.99 5.86 -13.79
CA ASP A 6 5.36 7.21 -14.23
C ASP A 6 4.15 8.16 -14.10
N TRP A 7 4.42 9.43 -13.82
CA TRP A 7 3.47 10.53 -13.90
C TRP A 7 2.75 10.60 -15.26
N LEU A 8 3.39 10.14 -16.33
CA LEU A 8 2.79 10.03 -17.67
C LEU A 8 1.65 9.02 -17.76
N HIS A 9 1.50 8.13 -16.78
CA HIS A 9 0.38 7.20 -16.73
C HIS A 9 -0.89 7.82 -16.12
N ILE A 10 -0.82 9.05 -15.60
CA ILE A 10 -1.97 9.74 -15.02
C ILE A 10 -2.82 10.36 -16.13
N GLY A 11 -4.09 9.98 -16.20
CA GLY A 11 -5.05 10.55 -17.15
C GLY A 11 -5.29 12.04 -16.89
N SER A 12 -4.91 12.89 -17.86
CA SER A 12 -5.01 14.36 -17.75
C SER A 12 -6.41 14.89 -17.42
N ARG A 13 -7.46 14.20 -17.89
CA ARG A 13 -8.87 14.59 -17.68
C ARG A 13 -9.38 14.40 -16.24
N VAL A 14 -8.64 13.68 -15.39
CA VAL A 14 -9.09 13.30 -14.05
C VAL A 14 -8.43 14.15 -12.96
N LYS A 15 -7.35 14.88 -13.29
CA LYS A 15 -6.60 15.68 -12.31
C LYS A 15 -7.47 16.73 -11.61
N ASP A 16 -8.38 17.36 -12.35
CA ASP A 16 -9.20 18.46 -11.84
C ASP A 16 -10.58 18.01 -11.33
N ARG A 17 -10.82 16.70 -11.25
CA ARG A 17 -12.13 16.15 -10.84
C ARG A 17 -12.38 16.16 -9.34
N TYR A 18 -11.33 16.22 -8.54
CA TYR A 18 -11.42 16.11 -7.08
C TYR A 18 -10.99 17.44 -6.45
N PRO A 19 -11.88 18.15 -5.75
CA PRO A 19 -11.53 19.41 -5.10
C PRO A 19 -10.63 19.15 -3.90
N ASP A 20 -9.76 20.11 -3.60
CA ASP A 20 -9.01 20.15 -2.35
C ASP A 20 -9.97 20.45 -1.18
N PHE A 21 -9.88 19.66 -0.12
CA PHE A 21 -10.71 19.79 1.08
C PHE A 21 -9.95 20.43 2.26
N GLY A 22 -8.76 20.99 2.00
CA GLY A 22 -7.98 21.73 2.98
C GLY A 22 -6.78 20.95 3.50
N PRO A 23 -6.23 21.33 4.67
CA PRO A 23 -4.95 20.81 5.12
C PRO A 23 -4.97 19.31 5.44
N ASN A 24 -3.83 18.65 5.21
CA ASN A 24 -3.63 17.26 5.58
C ASN A 24 -3.56 17.09 7.11
N HIS A 25 -4.21 16.05 7.62
CA HIS A 25 -4.21 15.69 9.04
C HIS A 25 -3.80 14.24 9.24
N GLN A 26 -2.95 13.99 10.24
CA GLN A 26 -2.55 12.65 10.65
C GLN A 26 -3.37 12.17 11.85
N TRP A 27 -3.80 10.91 11.83
CA TRP A 27 -4.55 10.30 12.93
C TRP A 27 -3.65 10.05 14.13
N LYS A 28 -4.02 10.68 15.24
CA LYS A 28 -3.29 10.67 16.51
C LYS A 28 -2.92 9.29 17.06
N ASN A 29 -3.73 8.27 16.80
CA ASN A 29 -3.60 6.92 17.34
C ASN A 29 -3.52 5.85 16.23
N GLY A 30 -3.03 6.25 15.05
CA GLY A 30 -3.07 5.43 13.85
C GLY A 30 -4.43 5.48 13.14
N PHE A 31 -4.42 5.27 11.83
CA PHE A 31 -5.65 5.24 11.00
C PHE A 31 -6.52 4.02 11.31
N ASP A 32 -5.91 2.94 11.80
CA ASP A 32 -6.57 1.70 12.22
C ASP A 32 -7.56 1.90 13.37
N ALA A 33 -7.51 3.03 14.08
CA ALA A 33 -8.48 3.41 15.09
C ALA A 33 -9.93 3.39 14.55
N ILE A 34 -10.14 3.79 13.29
CA ILE A 34 -11.46 3.73 12.63
C ILE A 34 -11.90 2.28 12.45
N VAL A 35 -10.99 1.42 11.99
CA VAL A 35 -11.28 0.00 11.76
C VAL A 35 -11.60 -0.69 13.08
N ARG A 36 -10.83 -0.40 14.14
CA ARG A 36 -11.08 -0.90 15.49
C ARG A 36 -12.44 -0.45 16.03
N TYR A 37 -12.81 0.81 15.82
CA TYR A 37 -14.10 1.34 16.24
C TYR A 37 -15.27 0.58 15.59
N TYR A 38 -15.24 0.39 14.27
CA TYR A 38 -16.29 -0.36 13.58
C TYR A 38 -16.30 -1.84 13.96
N ASN A 39 -15.13 -2.46 14.10
CA ASN A 39 -15.05 -3.86 14.54
C ASN A 39 -15.63 -4.07 15.95
N ALA A 40 -15.43 -3.12 16.87
CA ALA A 40 -16.03 -3.16 18.21
C ALA A 40 -17.55 -2.88 18.20
N SER A 41 -18.06 -2.18 17.19
CA SER A 41 -19.47 -1.82 17.06
C SER A 41 -20.31 -2.90 16.35
N LEU A 42 -19.68 -3.86 15.69
CA LEU A 42 -20.35 -4.93 14.95
C LEU A 42 -20.38 -6.23 15.77
N PRO A 43 -21.44 -7.04 15.68
CA PRO A 43 -21.44 -8.38 16.26
C PRO A 43 -20.29 -9.21 15.69
N ALA A 44 -19.50 -9.87 16.55
CA ALA A 44 -18.36 -10.70 16.13
C ALA A 44 -18.73 -11.83 15.15
N THR A 45 -20.00 -12.26 15.16
CA THR A 45 -20.54 -13.23 14.20
C THR A 45 -20.56 -12.72 12.76
N ASN A 46 -20.60 -11.41 12.55
CA ASN A 46 -20.76 -10.78 11.24
C ASN A 46 -19.43 -10.60 10.50
N VAL A 47 -18.30 -10.67 11.21
CA VAL A 47 -16.96 -10.53 10.63
C VAL A 47 -16.23 -11.86 10.74
N LYS A 48 -15.89 -12.46 9.60
CA LYS A 48 -15.15 -13.73 9.53
C LYS A 48 -13.74 -13.49 9.01
N LEU A 49 -12.78 -13.41 9.92
CA LEU A 49 -11.35 -13.31 9.59
C LEU A 49 -10.80 -14.66 9.14
N SER A 50 -9.69 -14.63 8.40
CA SER A 50 -9.03 -15.85 7.89
C SER A 50 -9.94 -16.75 7.04
N SER A 51 -10.93 -16.15 6.36
CA SER A 51 -11.89 -16.82 5.49
C SER A 51 -11.81 -16.26 4.07
N PRO A 52 -10.69 -16.47 3.36
CA PRO A 52 -10.53 -15.93 2.01
C PRO A 52 -11.57 -16.56 1.07
N VAL A 53 -12.37 -15.70 0.43
CA VAL A 53 -13.34 -16.10 -0.60
C VAL A 53 -12.58 -16.63 -1.82
N CYS A 54 -13.02 -17.76 -2.37
CA CYS A 54 -12.42 -18.36 -3.55
C CYS A 54 -13.40 -18.51 -4.72
N ARG A 55 -14.72 -18.56 -4.47
CA ARG A 55 -15.76 -18.60 -5.51
C ARG A 55 -16.99 -17.81 -5.07
N ILE A 56 -17.65 -17.18 -6.03
CA ILE A 56 -18.89 -16.43 -5.90
C ILE A 56 -19.78 -16.90 -7.04
N LEU A 57 -20.76 -17.74 -6.70
CA LEU A 57 -21.75 -18.22 -7.65
C LEU A 57 -22.95 -17.27 -7.59
N TRP A 58 -23.28 -16.65 -8.71
CA TRP A 58 -24.35 -15.67 -8.83
C TRP A 58 -25.12 -15.92 -10.13
N ASP A 59 -26.34 -15.44 -10.26
CA ASP A 59 -27.07 -15.40 -11.53
C ASP A 59 -28.00 -14.19 -11.45
N GLU A 60 -28.12 -13.41 -12.53
CA GLU A 60 -29.07 -12.30 -12.60
C GLU A 60 -30.53 -12.78 -12.51
N LYS A 61 -30.77 -14.06 -12.79
CA LYS A 61 -32.08 -14.71 -12.72
C LYS A 61 -32.34 -15.40 -11.39
N ASP A 62 -31.32 -15.54 -10.53
CA ASP A 62 -31.46 -16.12 -9.19
C ASP A 62 -31.55 -14.97 -8.17
N ASP A 63 -32.43 -15.13 -7.19
CA ASP A 63 -32.57 -14.19 -6.07
C ASP A 63 -31.48 -14.39 -5.01
N ARG A 64 -30.51 -15.30 -5.25
CA ARG A 64 -29.47 -15.66 -4.30
C ARG A 64 -28.07 -15.70 -4.93
N VAL A 65 -27.09 -15.45 -4.06
CA VAL A 65 -25.66 -15.55 -4.34
C VAL A 65 -25.02 -16.49 -3.32
N LEU A 66 -24.22 -17.44 -3.80
CA LEU A 66 -23.46 -18.37 -2.97
C LEU A 66 -21.99 -17.98 -2.94
N VAL A 67 -21.49 -17.63 -1.76
CA VAL A 67 -20.08 -17.29 -1.52
C VAL A 67 -19.39 -18.49 -0.90
N VAL A 68 -18.29 -18.95 -1.52
CA VAL A 68 -17.50 -20.10 -1.05
C VAL A 68 -16.10 -19.62 -0.65
N THR A 69 -15.65 -20.06 0.51
CA THR A 69 -14.31 -19.77 1.02
C THR A 69 -13.32 -20.88 0.67
N ARG A 70 -12.03 -20.57 0.71
CA ARG A 70 -10.95 -21.56 0.50
C ARG A 70 -11.01 -22.73 1.48
N LYS A 71 -11.60 -22.54 2.67
CA LYS A 71 -11.76 -23.59 3.68
C LYS A 71 -12.93 -24.53 3.40
N GLY A 72 -13.75 -24.25 2.39
CA GLY A 72 -14.94 -25.02 2.04
C GLY A 72 -16.24 -24.49 2.65
N ASP A 73 -16.18 -23.51 3.56
CA ASP A 73 -17.39 -22.86 4.07
C ASP A 73 -18.15 -22.18 2.94
N SER A 74 -19.48 -22.27 2.98
CA SER A 74 -20.37 -21.67 2.00
C SER A 74 -21.46 -20.83 2.66
N TYR A 75 -21.77 -19.70 2.05
CA TYR A 75 -22.70 -18.70 2.58
C TYR A 75 -23.68 -18.29 1.49
N LEU A 76 -24.96 -18.57 1.71
CA LEU A 76 -26.03 -18.19 0.79
C LEU A 76 -26.67 -16.88 1.26
N ALA A 77 -26.76 -15.89 0.37
CA ALA A 77 -27.30 -14.57 0.68
C ALA A 77 -28.15 -14.04 -0.48
N ALA A 78 -29.03 -13.09 -0.22
CA ALA A 78 -29.78 -12.39 -1.28
C ALA A 78 -28.88 -11.45 -2.10
N HIS A 79 -27.84 -10.89 -1.46
CA HIS A 79 -26.92 -9.94 -2.08
C HIS A 79 -25.48 -10.18 -1.63
N ALA A 80 -24.54 -9.92 -2.54
CA ALA A 80 -23.11 -9.88 -2.24
C ALA A 80 -22.53 -8.51 -2.61
N VAL A 81 -21.99 -7.79 -1.64
CA VAL A 81 -21.25 -6.54 -1.86
C VAL A 81 -19.77 -6.86 -1.92
N VAL A 82 -19.17 -6.70 -3.09
CA VAL A 82 -17.76 -7.03 -3.32
C VAL A 82 -16.89 -5.80 -3.11
N THR A 83 -16.04 -5.83 -2.09
CA THR A 83 -15.07 -4.77 -1.77
C THR A 83 -13.63 -5.25 -1.96
N PHE A 84 -13.38 -6.13 -2.92
CA PHE A 84 -12.02 -6.56 -3.26
C PHE A 84 -11.20 -5.36 -3.72
N SER A 85 -9.91 -5.34 -3.39
CA SER A 85 -9.00 -4.36 -3.97
C SER A 85 -9.01 -4.49 -5.49
N PHE A 86 -8.87 -3.37 -6.19
CA PHE A 86 -8.93 -3.37 -7.66
C PHE A 86 -7.88 -4.30 -8.28
N GLY A 87 -6.66 -4.37 -7.72
CA GLY A 87 -5.61 -5.28 -8.18
C GLY A 87 -6.00 -6.76 -8.04
N HIS A 88 -6.60 -7.13 -6.91
CA HIS A 88 -7.10 -8.49 -6.69
C HIS A 88 -8.24 -8.83 -7.67
N LEU A 89 -9.17 -7.90 -7.87
CA LEU A 89 -10.27 -8.06 -8.82
C LEU A 89 -9.73 -8.23 -10.25
N LYS A 90 -8.80 -7.37 -10.68
CA LYS A 90 -8.18 -7.46 -12.01
C LYS A 90 -7.46 -8.79 -12.22
N GLU A 91 -6.73 -9.30 -11.23
CA GLU A 91 -6.03 -10.60 -11.32
C GLU A 91 -6.97 -11.81 -11.29
N ARG A 92 -8.03 -11.79 -10.47
CA ARG A 92 -8.77 -13.01 -10.09
C ARG A 92 -10.23 -13.07 -10.54
N HIS A 93 -10.78 -12.00 -11.14
CA HIS A 93 -12.20 -11.97 -11.53
C HIS A 93 -12.63 -13.15 -12.40
N THR A 94 -11.76 -13.68 -13.27
CA THR A 94 -12.08 -14.84 -14.13
C THR A 94 -12.14 -16.18 -13.39
N LYS A 95 -11.59 -16.25 -12.17
CA LYS A 95 -11.52 -17.47 -11.36
C LYS A 95 -12.48 -17.46 -10.17
N ILE A 96 -12.85 -16.27 -9.69
CA ILE A 96 -13.66 -16.11 -8.47
C ILE A 96 -15.16 -15.94 -8.76
N PHE A 97 -15.57 -15.48 -9.95
CA PHE A 97 -16.98 -15.29 -10.28
C PHE A 97 -17.50 -16.36 -11.24
N GLU A 98 -18.65 -16.92 -10.91
CA GLU A 98 -19.36 -17.90 -11.72
C GLU A 98 -20.85 -17.53 -11.81
N PRO A 99 -21.38 -17.15 -12.98
CA PRO A 99 -20.68 -17.00 -14.25
C PRO A 99 -19.67 -15.83 -14.21
N PRO A 100 -18.78 -15.71 -15.20
CA PRO A 100 -17.85 -14.59 -15.28
C PRO A 100 -18.58 -13.23 -15.29
N LEU A 101 -17.92 -12.21 -14.76
CA LEU A 101 -18.45 -10.84 -14.78
C LEU A 101 -18.76 -10.35 -16.21
N PRO A 102 -19.75 -9.46 -16.38
CA PRO A 102 -20.13 -8.92 -17.68
C PRO A 102 -18.94 -8.32 -18.45
N LYS A 103 -18.90 -8.51 -19.77
CA LYS A 103 -17.81 -8.00 -20.63
C LYS A 103 -17.65 -6.48 -20.56
N SER A 104 -18.75 -5.74 -20.37
CA SER A 104 -18.72 -4.30 -20.16
C SER A 104 -17.86 -3.95 -18.95
N PHE A 105 -18.01 -4.68 -17.84
CA PHE A 105 -17.25 -4.49 -16.61
C PHE A 105 -15.77 -4.88 -16.76
N THR A 106 -15.49 -6.07 -17.30
CA THR A 106 -14.11 -6.58 -17.41
C THR A 106 -13.26 -5.77 -18.39
N LYS A 107 -13.88 -5.18 -19.42
CA LYS A 107 -13.21 -4.25 -20.33
C LYS A 107 -12.63 -3.04 -19.58
N TYR A 108 -13.34 -2.50 -18.60
CA TYR A 108 -12.85 -1.38 -17.78
C TYR A 108 -11.69 -1.77 -16.87
N LEU A 109 -11.66 -3.00 -16.36
CA LEU A 109 -10.52 -3.51 -15.58
C LEU A 109 -9.22 -3.48 -16.41
N GLY A 110 -9.31 -3.64 -17.74
CA GLY A 110 -8.18 -3.54 -18.64
C GLY A 110 -7.62 -2.13 -18.87
N TYR A 111 -8.39 -1.08 -18.56
CA TYR A 111 -8.01 0.31 -18.85
C TYR A 111 -7.39 1.06 -17.68
N ALA A 112 -7.49 0.53 -16.47
CA ALA A 112 -6.94 1.16 -15.27
C ALA A 112 -5.82 0.30 -14.69
N ASP A 113 -4.74 0.96 -14.30
CA ASP A 113 -3.62 0.39 -13.56
C ASP A 113 -3.50 1.06 -12.20
N LEU A 114 -2.93 0.34 -11.24
CA LEU A 114 -2.70 0.84 -9.88
C LEU A 114 -1.25 1.25 -9.73
N GLY A 115 -1.01 2.39 -9.07
CA GLY A 115 0.32 2.71 -8.57
C GLY A 115 0.73 1.77 -7.45
N ILE A 116 2.04 1.70 -7.21
CA ILE A 116 2.65 0.96 -6.12
C ILE A 116 3.36 1.98 -5.24
N ALA A 117 3.18 1.85 -3.93
CA ALA A 117 3.79 2.73 -2.95
C ALA A 117 3.99 1.98 -1.64
N ASP A 118 5.21 2.04 -1.12
CA ASP A 118 5.63 1.38 0.09
C ASP A 118 6.17 2.38 1.11
N LYS A 119 6.24 1.91 2.36
CA LYS A 119 6.80 2.66 3.48
C LYS A 119 7.80 1.80 4.21
N VAL A 120 9.00 2.33 4.39
CA VAL A 120 10.03 1.74 5.25
C VAL A 120 10.12 2.56 6.53
N GLN A 121 10.09 1.91 7.68
CA GLN A 121 10.19 2.54 9.00
C GLN A 121 11.44 2.07 9.72
N LEU A 122 12.23 3.02 10.22
CA LEU A 122 13.41 2.79 11.03
C LEU A 122 13.26 3.56 12.34
N GLY A 123 13.54 2.91 13.47
CA GLY A 123 13.42 3.54 14.79
C GLY A 123 14.69 3.49 15.60
N TRP A 124 14.85 4.50 16.46
CA TRP A 124 15.97 4.64 17.39
C TRP A 124 15.47 4.88 18.81
N GLU A 125 16.36 4.78 19.80
CA GLU A 125 16.04 5.17 21.17
C GLU A 125 15.87 6.69 21.27
N THR A 126 16.77 7.43 20.63
CA THR A 126 16.74 8.90 20.55
C THR A 126 16.95 9.37 19.10
N PRO A 127 16.31 10.48 18.68
CA PRO A 127 16.50 11.04 17.34
C PRO A 127 17.95 11.51 17.15
N TRP A 128 18.65 10.97 16.15
CA TRP A 128 20.04 11.38 15.84
C TRP A 128 20.09 12.62 14.93
N TRP A 129 18.95 13.04 14.38
CA TRP A 129 18.80 14.20 13.50
C TRP A 129 18.47 15.51 14.24
N GLY A 130 18.48 15.50 15.58
CA GLY A 130 18.24 16.66 16.43
C GLY A 130 16.80 16.77 16.97
N ASP A 131 16.51 17.91 17.61
CA ASP A 131 15.28 18.10 18.39
C ASP A 131 14.03 18.40 17.54
N LYS A 132 14.22 18.73 16.26
CA LYS A 132 13.12 19.02 15.33
C LYS A 132 12.81 17.79 14.48
N PRO A 133 11.54 17.57 14.10
CA PRO A 133 11.18 16.52 13.16
C PRO A 133 11.97 16.67 11.85
N LEU A 134 12.54 15.58 11.36
CA LEU A 134 13.12 15.53 10.02
C LEU A 134 11.99 15.44 9.00
N SER A 135 12.04 16.23 7.94
CA SER A 135 11.15 16.12 6.79
C SER A 135 11.91 16.59 5.57
N LEU A 136 12.23 15.68 4.66
CA LEU A 136 12.99 15.96 3.45
C LEU A 136 12.28 15.36 2.24
N ASP A 137 12.03 16.20 1.25
CA ASP A 137 11.71 15.74 -0.11
C ASP A 137 13.01 15.49 -0.86
N ILE A 138 13.08 14.37 -1.57
CA ILE A 138 14.31 13.90 -2.21
C ILE A 138 14.30 14.26 -3.68
N ILE A 139 15.32 15.00 -4.11
CA ILE A 139 15.54 15.36 -5.51
C ILE A 139 16.96 14.95 -5.89
N TRP A 140 17.07 14.01 -6.83
CA TRP A 140 18.34 13.54 -7.35
C TRP A 140 18.88 14.45 -8.45
N THR A 141 20.09 14.97 -8.28
CA THR A 141 20.78 15.80 -9.29
C THR A 141 21.72 15.00 -10.20
N SER A 142 22.03 13.76 -9.81
CA SER A 142 22.94 12.85 -10.51
C SER A 142 22.50 11.40 -10.32
N ARG A 143 22.90 10.53 -11.25
CA ARG A 143 22.71 9.07 -11.14
C ARG A 143 24.01 8.36 -10.76
N ASP A 144 24.38 8.47 -9.50
CA ASP A 144 25.65 7.99 -8.93
C ASP A 144 25.46 7.11 -7.67
N ILE A 145 24.28 6.51 -7.52
CA ILE A 145 24.03 5.39 -6.61
C ILE A 145 24.63 4.10 -7.22
N PRO A 146 25.27 3.23 -6.41
CA PRO A 146 25.75 1.91 -6.84
C PRO A 146 24.70 1.07 -7.57
N GLN A 147 25.14 0.22 -8.50
CA GLN A 147 24.29 -0.57 -9.39
C GLN A 147 23.37 -1.56 -8.64
N ASP A 148 23.79 -2.05 -7.48
CA ASP A 148 23.04 -2.91 -6.57
C ASP A 148 21.95 -2.18 -5.77
N ARG A 149 21.92 -0.84 -5.84
CA ARG A 149 21.07 0.02 -4.98
C ARG A 149 20.22 1.01 -5.76
N LEU A 150 20.08 0.81 -7.08
CA LEU A 150 19.37 1.76 -7.96
C LEU A 150 17.92 2.01 -7.52
N TRP A 151 17.28 1.06 -6.82
CA TRP A 151 15.91 1.23 -6.33
C TRP A 151 15.74 2.42 -5.36
N LEU A 152 16.84 2.92 -4.78
CA LEU A 152 16.83 4.10 -3.92
C LEU A 152 16.43 5.38 -4.68
N TYR A 153 16.49 5.40 -6.02
CA TYR A 153 16.11 6.59 -6.79
C TYR A 153 14.63 6.96 -6.67
N ASP A 154 13.75 5.98 -6.51
CA ASP A 154 12.30 6.22 -6.40
C ASP A 154 11.85 6.51 -4.95
N ILE A 155 12.79 6.66 -4.01
CA ILE A 155 12.49 7.24 -2.69
C ILE A 155 12.16 8.72 -2.91
N VAL A 156 10.94 9.11 -2.54
CA VAL A 156 10.44 10.47 -2.78
C VAL A 156 10.56 11.36 -1.56
N ASN A 157 10.38 10.82 -0.36
CA ASN A 157 10.54 11.59 0.87
C ASN A 157 10.94 10.74 2.06
N ILE A 158 11.41 11.43 3.09
CA ILE A 158 11.64 10.90 4.42
C ILE A 158 11.06 11.88 5.45
N GLU A 159 10.31 11.36 6.41
CA GLU A 159 9.72 12.17 7.46
C GLU A 159 9.79 11.48 8.82
N SER A 160 9.88 12.27 9.88
CA SER A 160 9.63 11.84 11.24
C SER A 160 8.14 12.01 11.55
N PRO A 161 7.38 10.93 11.79
CA PRO A 161 5.95 11.03 12.07
C PRO A 161 5.69 11.83 13.35
N HIS A 162 4.64 12.64 13.35
CA HIS A 162 4.36 13.65 14.41
C HIS A 162 4.33 13.10 15.85
N ARG A 163 4.04 11.82 16.03
CA ARG A 163 3.95 11.14 17.36
C ARG A 163 4.93 9.99 17.54
N ALA A 164 5.86 9.84 16.61
CA ALA A 164 6.95 8.89 16.70
C ALA A 164 8.25 9.64 16.37
N PRO A 165 8.67 10.58 17.23
CA PRO A 165 9.78 11.50 16.93
C PRO A 165 11.13 10.78 16.79
N ASN A 166 11.23 9.55 17.27
CA ASN A 166 12.38 8.67 17.18
C ASN A 166 12.30 7.68 16.01
N VAL A 167 11.32 7.85 15.11
CA VAL A 167 11.11 7.02 13.92
C VAL A 167 11.27 7.87 12.66
N LEU A 168 11.91 7.30 11.65
CA LEU A 168 11.89 7.82 10.28
C LEU A 168 11.04 6.89 9.43
N GLN A 169 10.13 7.49 8.67
CA GLN A 169 9.34 6.83 7.63
C GLN A 169 9.84 7.31 6.28
N VAL A 170 10.23 6.37 5.43
CA VAL A 170 10.68 6.60 4.07
C VAL A 170 9.58 6.18 3.12
N PHE A 171 9.19 7.05 2.19
CA PHE A 171 8.18 6.74 1.19
C PHE A 171 8.85 6.43 -0.16
N LEU A 172 8.48 5.28 -0.73
CA LEU A 172 9.01 4.73 -1.97
C LEU A 172 7.84 4.43 -2.89
N VAL A 173 7.98 4.70 -4.18
CA VAL A 173 6.90 4.51 -5.16
C VAL A 173 7.37 3.76 -6.40
N GLY A 174 6.43 3.37 -7.25
CA GLY A 174 6.73 2.87 -8.59
C GLY A 174 7.32 1.46 -8.60
N LYS A 175 8.10 1.15 -9.64
CA LYS A 175 8.66 -0.19 -9.87
C LYS A 175 9.74 -0.57 -8.86
N ASP A 176 10.46 0.42 -8.36
CA ASP A 176 11.58 0.20 -7.45
C ASP A 176 11.08 -0.16 -6.04
N ALA A 177 9.82 0.20 -5.71
CA ALA A 177 9.09 -0.39 -4.58
C ALA A 177 9.01 -1.92 -4.69
N VAL A 178 8.58 -2.43 -5.84
CA VAL A 178 8.55 -3.88 -6.10
C VAL A 178 9.96 -4.48 -6.07
N THR A 179 10.97 -3.77 -6.57
CA THR A 179 12.36 -4.23 -6.44
C THR A 179 12.74 -4.38 -4.97
N MET A 180 12.42 -3.39 -4.12
CA MET A 180 12.65 -3.43 -2.68
C MET A 180 11.90 -4.58 -2.00
N GLU A 181 10.62 -4.81 -2.33
CA GLU A 181 9.82 -5.93 -1.79
C GLU A 181 10.52 -7.29 -2.00
N ASN A 182 11.20 -7.47 -3.13
CA ASN A 182 11.85 -8.74 -3.50
C ASN A 182 13.26 -8.92 -2.92
N LEU A 183 13.84 -7.91 -2.27
CA LEU A 183 15.16 -8.02 -1.63
C LEU A 183 15.06 -8.71 -0.25
N PRO A 184 16.14 -9.27 0.29
CA PRO A 184 16.22 -9.66 1.70
C PRO A 184 16.12 -8.44 2.63
N GLU A 185 15.58 -8.64 3.84
CA GLU A 185 15.36 -7.55 4.79
C GLU A 185 16.67 -6.87 5.20
N GLU A 186 17.70 -7.67 5.44
CA GLU A 186 19.04 -7.21 5.81
C GLU A 186 19.66 -6.37 4.70
N THR A 187 19.44 -6.74 3.45
CA THR A 187 19.90 -5.99 2.27
C THR A 187 19.20 -4.65 2.17
N VAL A 188 17.87 -4.60 2.38
CA VAL A 188 17.13 -3.33 2.38
C VAL A 188 17.61 -2.43 3.53
N LEU A 189 17.81 -2.98 4.73
CA LEU A 189 18.34 -2.23 5.86
C LEU A 189 19.73 -1.65 5.56
N GLU A 190 20.64 -2.45 4.98
CA GLU A 190 21.97 -1.96 4.58
C GLU A 190 21.88 -0.81 3.56
N HIS A 191 21.06 -0.99 2.53
CA HIS A 191 20.81 0.03 1.51
C HIS A 191 20.21 1.30 2.12
N MET A 192 19.33 1.15 3.11
CA MET A 192 18.71 2.28 3.79
C MET A 192 19.68 3.03 4.69
N MET A 193 20.54 2.32 5.41
CA MET A 193 21.62 2.93 6.17
C MET A 193 22.59 3.70 5.26
N TYR A 194 22.91 3.16 4.09
CA TYR A 194 23.67 3.86 3.05
C TYR A 194 22.97 5.13 2.57
N PHE A 195 21.67 5.03 2.25
CA PHE A 195 20.86 6.16 1.80
C PHE A 195 20.83 7.27 2.85
N LEU A 196 20.52 6.95 4.10
CA LEU A 196 20.44 7.93 5.20
C LEU A 196 21.78 8.66 5.39
N ARG A 197 22.90 7.93 5.49
CA ARG A 197 24.25 8.52 5.61
C ARG A 197 24.55 9.47 4.46
N ARG A 198 24.13 9.09 3.24
CA ARG A 198 24.37 9.86 2.03
C ARG A 198 23.59 11.17 2.00
N ILE A 199 22.30 11.15 2.35
CA ILE A 199 21.46 12.36 2.29
C ILE A 199 21.70 13.30 3.48
N THR A 200 22.00 12.77 4.68
CA THR A 200 22.21 13.61 5.86
C THR A 200 23.65 14.04 6.04
N ARG A 201 24.61 13.34 5.42
CA ARG A 201 26.06 13.56 5.56
C ARG A 201 26.53 13.46 7.03
N THR A 202 25.88 12.59 7.80
CA THR A 202 26.21 12.32 9.21
C THR A 202 26.42 10.83 9.42
N GLU A 203 27.08 10.48 10.54
CA GLU A 203 27.01 9.11 11.04
C GLU A 203 25.57 8.79 11.45
N VAL A 204 25.08 7.63 11.01
CA VAL A 204 23.73 7.14 11.33
C VAL A 204 23.88 5.90 12.21
N PRO A 205 23.42 5.93 13.47
CA PRO A 205 23.47 4.77 14.35
C PRO A 205 22.57 3.66 13.83
N LYS A 206 22.88 2.41 14.16
CA LYS A 206 22.01 1.28 13.80
C LYS A 206 20.64 1.45 14.47
N PRO A 207 19.53 1.27 13.74
CA PRO A 207 18.19 1.35 14.33
C PRO A 207 17.93 0.19 15.29
N ILE A 208 17.07 0.42 16.29
CA ILE A 208 16.60 -0.60 17.23
C ILE A 208 15.49 -1.47 16.63
N PHE A 209 14.78 -0.95 15.62
CA PHE A 209 13.83 -1.72 14.82
C PHE A 209 13.83 -1.26 13.36
N PHE A 210 13.45 -2.17 12.48
CA PHE A 210 13.30 -1.95 11.04
C PHE A 210 12.03 -2.66 10.56
N HIS A 211 11.19 -1.96 9.81
CA HIS A 211 10.00 -2.50 9.16
C HIS A 211 9.96 -2.01 7.71
N ARG A 212 9.61 -2.90 6.79
CA ARG A 212 9.39 -2.59 5.37
C ARG A 212 8.11 -3.25 4.89
#